data_AF-A0AAP0X237-F1
#
_entry.id   AF-A0AAP0X237-F1
#
_cell.length_a   1.000
_cell.length_b   1.000
_cell.length_c   1.000
_cell.angle_alpha   90.00
_cell.angle_beta   90.00
_cell.angle_gamma   90.00
#
_symmetry.space_group_name_H-M   'P 1'
#
loop_
_entity.id
_entity.type
_entity.pdbx_description
1 polymer ?
#
loop_
_entity_poly.entity_id
_entity_poly.type
_entity_poly.pdbx_seq_one_letter_code
_entity_poly.pdbx_strand_id
1 'polypeptide(L)' 'MLKEGVQRLSSAGDRNIPWKKILEFGGNVFQKGRTPIDLKDKWRNICKGSPKSK' A
#
# COMPACT_ATOMS: atom_id res chain seq x y z
N MET A 1 5.72 3.57 5.71
CA MET A 1 6.00 3.01 4.38
C MET A 1 4.73 2.86 3.54
N LEU A 2 3.89 1.82 3.68
CA LEU A 2 2.70 1.67 2.80
C LEU A 2 1.69 2.82 2.94
N LYS A 3 1.26 3.15 4.16
CA LYS A 3 0.34 4.29 4.41
C LYS A 3 0.89 5.62 3.90
N GLU A 4 2.16 5.88 4.15
CA GLU A 4 2.83 7.12 3.74
C GLU A 4 2.95 7.23 2.21
N GLY A 5 3.34 6.14 1.53
CA GLY A 5 3.36 6.09 0.07
C GLY A 5 1.97 6.29 -0.53
N VAL A 6 0.94 5.68 0.07
CA VAL A 6 -0.46 5.91 -0.37
C VAL A 6 -0.88 7.35 -0.11
N GLN A 7 -0.57 7.96 1.04
CA GLN A 7 -0.94 9.36 1.33
C GLN A 7 -0.19 10.38 0.45
N ARG A 8 1.06 10.11 0.05
CA ARG A 8 1.84 11.00 -0.84
C ARG A 8 1.50 10.82 -2.31
N LEU A 9 1.17 9.61 -2.74
CA LEU A 9 1.00 9.26 -4.16
C LEU A 9 -0.47 9.08 -4.57
N SER A 10 -1.38 8.94 -3.60
CA SER A 10 -2.82 8.96 -3.82
C SER A 10 -3.43 10.15 -3.10
N SER A 11 -4.28 10.89 -3.80
CA SER A 11 -5.13 11.88 -3.16
C SER A 11 -6.25 11.17 -2.39
N ALA A 12 -6.69 11.76 -1.26
CA ALA A 12 -7.78 11.22 -0.46
C ALA A 12 -9.09 11.32 -1.25
N GLY A 13 -9.46 10.24 -1.95
CA GLY A 13 -10.64 10.17 -2.82
C GLY A 13 -10.35 9.56 -4.19
N ASP A 14 -9.08 9.40 -4.56
CA ASP A 14 -8.72 8.76 -5.82
C ASP A 14 -8.99 7.25 -5.79
N ARG A 15 -9.84 6.80 -6.70
CA ARG A 15 -10.18 5.37 -6.86
C ARG A 15 -9.01 4.58 -7.46
N ASN A 16 -8.02 5.28 -8.05
CA ASN A 16 -6.90 4.70 -8.77
C ASN A 16 -5.56 4.96 -8.06
N ILE A 17 -5.31 4.21 -6.99
CA ILE A 17 -4.05 4.28 -6.25
C ILE A 17 -2.91 3.71 -7.13
N PRO A 18 -1.84 4.48 -7.42
CA PRO A 18 -0.73 4.04 -8.27
C PRO A 18 0.23 3.12 -7.53
N TRP A 19 -0.17 1.85 -7.34
CA TRP A 19 0.58 0.83 -6.59
C TRP A 19 2.01 0.60 -7.08
N LYS A 20 2.25 0.73 -8.39
CA LYS A 20 3.61 0.63 -8.96
C LYS A 20 4.52 1.75 -8.42
N LYS A 21 4.08 3.01 -8.47
CA LYS A 21 4.85 4.14 -7.92
C LYS A 21 5.08 4.00 -6.41
N ILE A 22 4.09 3.47 -5.68
CA ILE A 22 4.23 3.23 -4.24
C ILE A 22 5.28 2.13 -3.98
N LEU A 23 5.28 1.05 -4.76
CA LEU A 23 6.28 0.00 -4.67
C LEU A 23 7.68 0.54 -4.94
N GLU A 24 7.84 1.35 -5.98
CA GLU A 24 9.13 1.99 -6.32
C GLU A 24 9.58 2.96 -5.22
N PHE A 25 8.66 3.79 -4.69
CA PHE A 25 8.93 4.72 -3.60
C PHE A 25 9.46 4.02 -2.34
N GLY A 26 8.86 2.87 -2.00
CA GLY A 26 9.30 2.07 -0.86
C GLY A 26 10.22 0.92 -1.23
N GLY A 27 10.77 0.86 -2.45
CA GLY A 27 11.49 -0.32 -2.97
C GLY A 27 12.73 -0.71 -2.15
N ASN A 28 13.28 0.24 -1.38
CA ASN A 28 14.38 0.00 -0.45
C ASN A 28 13.92 -0.54 0.92
N VAL A 29 12.63 -0.39 1.27
CA VAL A 29 12.06 -0.77 2.57
C VAL A 29 11.05 -1.92 2.46
N PHE A 30 10.46 -2.11 1.28
CA PHE A 30 9.66 -3.27 0.95
C PHE A 30 10.59 -4.45 0.63
N GLN A 31 10.32 -5.60 1.24
CA GLN A 31 11.06 -6.83 0.96
C GLN A 31 11.00 -7.16 -0.53
N LYS A 32 12.14 -7.58 -1.12
CA LYS A 32 12.23 -8.07 -2.50
C LYS A 32 11.25 -9.24 -2.66
N GLY A 33 10.15 -9.01 -3.37
CA GLY A 33 9.05 -9.97 -3.52
C GLY A 33 7.66 -9.35 -3.38
N ARG A 34 7.56 -8.16 -2.79
CA ARG A 34 6.31 -7.38 -2.80
C ARG A 34 5.96 -6.99 -4.23
N THR A 35 4.76 -7.36 -4.68
CA THR A 35 4.21 -6.91 -5.95
C THR A 35 3.22 -5.76 -5.74
N PRO A 36 2.90 -4.98 -6.79
CA PRO A 36 1.85 -3.96 -6.71
C PRO A 36 0.50 -4.53 -6.27
N ILE A 37 0.21 -5.79 -6.62
CA ILE A 37 -1.00 -6.52 -6.23
C ILE A 37 -1.00 -6.78 -4.72
N ASP A 38 0.14 -7.19 -4.17
CA ASP A 38 0.32 -7.44 -2.74
C ASP A 38 0.12 -6.16 -1.89
N LEU A 39 0.58 -5.02 -2.40
CA LEU A 39 0.34 -3.71 -1.77
C LEU A 39 -1.15 -3.34 -1.78
N LYS A 40 -1.84 -3.57 -2.90
CA LYS A 40 -3.29 -3.35 -3.03
C LYS A 40 -4.08 -4.20 -2.05
N ASP A 41 -3.76 -5.49 -1.96
CA ASP A 41 -4.45 -6.41 -1.05
C ASP A 41 -4.20 -6.03 0.42
N LYS A 42 -2.94 -5.77 0.76
CA LYS A 42 -2.57 -5.28 2.10
C LYS A 42 -3.29 -3.98 2.46
N TRP A 43 -3.41 -3.04 1.51
CA TRP A 43 -4.16 -1.80 1.72
C TRP A 43 -5.65 -2.05 1.94
N ARG A 44 -6.27 -2.94 1.16
CA ARG A 44 -7.66 -3.33 1.38
C ARG A 44 -7.85 -3.92 2.77
N ASN A 45 -6.94 -4.76 3.25
CA ASN A 45 -6.99 -5.30 4.60
C ASN A 45 -6.84 -4.20 5.68
N ILE A 46 -5.99 -3.20 5.45
CA ILE A 46 -5.82 -2.05 6.35
C ILE A 46 -7.07 -1.16 6.36
N CYS A 47 -7.65 -0.86 5.19
CA CYS A 47 -8.87 -0.03 5.06
C CYS A 47 -10.13 -0.74 5.56
N LYS A 48 -10.21 -2.06 5.45
CA LYS A 48 -11.38 -2.82 5.92
C LYS A 48 -11.49 -2.92 7.44
N GLY A 49 -10.43 -2.60 8.18
CA GLY A 49 -10.44 -2.49 9.64
C GLY A 49 -10.95 -3.73 10.38
N SER A 50 -10.06 -4.63 10.81
CA SER A 50 -10.29 -5.39 12.05
C SER A 50 -9.03 -6.11 12.53
N PRO A 51 -8.74 -6.10 13.84
CA PRO A 51 -7.61 -6.79 14.45
C PRO A 51 -7.86 -8.29 14.41
N LYS A 52 -6.99 -9.06 13.76
CA LYS A 52 -6.74 -10.42 14.25
C LYS A 52 -5.57 -10.32 15.20
N SER A 53 -5.89 -10.00 16.46
CA SER A 53 -5.08 -10.44 17.60
C SER A 53 -4.79 -11.93 17.43
N LYS A 54 -3.55 -12.30 17.68
CA LYS A 54 -3.23 -13.64 18.16
C LYS A 54 -2.20 -13.51 19.26
#